data_AF-A0A9D3WHF7-F1
#
_entry.id   AF-A0A9D3WHF7-F1
#
_cell.length_a   1.000
_cell.length_b   1.000
_cell.length_c   1.000
_cell.angle_alpha   90.00
_cell.angle_beta   90.00
_cell.angle_gamma   90.00
#
_symmetry.space_group_name_H-M   'P 1'
#
loop_
_entity.id
_entity.type
_entity.pdbx_description
1 polymer ?
#
loop_
_entity_poly.entity_id
_entity_poly.type
_entity_poly.pdbx_seq_one_letter_code
_entity_poly.pdbx_strand_id
1 'polypeptide(L)'
;MRGEFNGLRALILNDRRYAYYIHCFAHHPELALVAAAREVVEVHQFFKDLSDIVNIASYFSKRHDELQKAQTAEITHLVSINELATGIGMNQIGTLQCPSETRWSSHLDSVTSLLKMYDATSTVLENLKNTISNYSQ
;
A
#
# COMPACT_ATOMS: atom_id res chain seq x y z
N MET A 1 19.16 10.96 1.57
CA MET A 1 19.10 12.04 2.58
C MET A 1 20.01 13.19 2.14
N ARG A 2 19.43 14.30 1.69
CA ARG A 2 20.10 15.61 1.53
C ARG A 2 19.28 16.63 2.30
N GLY A 3 19.92 17.52 3.06
CA GLY A 3 19.25 18.59 3.81
C GLY A 3 19.94 18.93 5.14
N GLU A 4 19.28 19.77 5.94
CA GLU A 4 19.76 20.39 7.19
C GLU A 4 20.29 19.40 8.25
N PHE A 5 19.94 18.11 8.15
CA PHE A 5 20.37 17.06 9.07
C PHE A 5 21.76 16.46 8.80
N ASN A 6 22.51 17.03 7.84
CA ASN A 6 23.87 16.56 7.55
C ASN A 6 24.83 16.69 8.74
N GLY A 7 24.65 17.71 9.60
CA GLY A 7 25.45 17.89 10.82
C GLY A 7 25.16 16.81 11.87
N LEU A 8 23.88 16.50 12.10
CA LEU A 8 23.47 15.43 13.02
C LEU A 8 23.98 14.06 12.56
N ARG A 9 23.89 13.78 11.25
CA ARG A 9 24.46 12.56 10.65
C ARG A 9 25.98 12.48 10.88
N ALA A 10 26.70 13.58 10.70
CA ALA A 10 28.15 13.62 10.92
C ALA A 10 28.50 13.35 12.39
N LEU A 11 27.75 13.91 13.34
CA LEU A 11 27.92 13.65 14.77
C LEU A 11 27.66 12.17 15.13
N ILE A 12 26.57 11.58 14.62
CA ILE A 12 26.25 10.16 14.83
C ILE A 12 27.33 9.23 14.24
N LEU A 13 27.82 9.55 13.03
CA LEU A 13 28.91 8.80 12.39
C LEU A 13 30.25 8.94 13.12
N ASN A 14 30.50 10.10 13.74
CA ASN A 14 31.73 10.35 14.50
C ASN A 14 31.70 9.60 15.84
N ASP A 15 30.57 9.61 16.54
CA ASP A 15 30.38 8.87 17.80
C ASP A 15 30.31 7.35 17.57
N ARG A 16 29.58 6.91 16.54
CA ARG A 16 29.35 5.51 16.21
C ARG A 16 29.59 5.26 14.73
N ARG A 17 30.85 5.05 14.36
CA ARG A 17 31.26 4.71 12.97
C ARG A 17 30.49 3.53 12.35
N TYR A 18 30.00 2.61 13.18
CA TYR A 18 29.21 1.45 12.75
C TYR A 18 27.70 1.72 12.57
N ALA A 19 27.16 2.87 13.00
CA ALA A 19 25.73 3.17 12.87
C ALA A 19 25.25 3.18 11.41
N TYR A 20 26.11 3.61 10.50
CA TYR A 20 25.83 3.53 9.06
C TYR A 20 25.74 2.09 8.55
N TYR A 21 26.61 1.21 9.06
CA TYR A 21 26.60 -0.21 8.69
C TYR A 21 25.32 -0.89 9.18
N ILE A 22 24.82 -0.59 10.38
CA ILE A 22 23.56 -1.17 10.90
C ILE A 22 22.37 -0.86 9.98
N HIS A 23 22.25 0.39 9.51
CA HIS A 23 21.19 0.77 8.56
C HIS A 23 21.34 0.07 7.20
N CYS A 24 22.56 0.00 6.65
CA CYS A 24 22.82 -0.71 5.40
C CYS A 24 22.55 -2.22 5.53
N PHE A 25 22.86 -2.81 6.69
CA PHE A 25 22.59 -4.22 6.99
C PHE A 25 21.11 -4.54 7.11
N ALA A 26 20.25 -3.59 7.50
CA ALA A 26 18.80 -3.78 7.47
C ALA A 26 18.24 -3.73 6.04
N HIS A 27 18.86 -2.93 5.16
CA HIS A 27 18.42 -2.77 3.77
C HIS A 27 18.83 -3.95 2.85
N HIS A 28 19.98 -4.58 3.11
CA HIS A 28 20.46 -5.72 2.33
C HIS A 28 19.49 -6.92 2.32
N PRO A 29 18.92 -7.35 3.47
CA PRO A 29 17.90 -8.38 3.51
C PRO A 29 16.61 -8.02 2.77
N GLU A 30 16.16 -6.75 2.84
CA GLU A 30 14.97 -6.32 2.11
C GLU A 30 15.15 -6.46 0.59
N LEU A 31 16.30 -6.06 0.06
CA LEU A 31 16.62 -6.21 -1.36
C LEU A 31 16.79 -7.67 -1.77
N ALA A 32 17.45 -8.49 -0.93
CA ALA A 32 17.60 -9.91 -1.18
C ALA A 32 16.24 -10.63 -1.22
N LEU A 33 15.31 -10.25 -0.33
CA LEU A 33 13.97 -10.80 -0.29
C LEU A 33 13.14 -10.39 -1.52
N VAL A 34 13.23 -9.12 -1.94
CA VAL A 34 12.61 -8.66 -3.20
C VAL A 34 13.18 -9.42 -4.40
N ALA A 35 14.50 -9.62 -4.45
CA ALA A 35 15.14 -10.39 -5.52
C ALA A 35 14.67 -11.84 -5.52
N ALA A 36 14.67 -12.51 -4.36
CA ALA A 36 14.19 -13.89 -4.24
C ALA A 36 12.71 -14.03 -4.61
N ALA A 37 11.86 -13.06 -4.25
CA ALA A 37 10.45 -13.05 -4.61
C ALA A 37 10.22 -12.87 -6.12
N ARG A 38 11.13 -12.20 -6.83
CA ARG A 38 11.09 -12.08 -8.30
C ARG A 38 11.43 -13.39 -9.01
N GLU A 39 12.27 -14.23 -8.40
CA GLU A 39 12.64 -15.55 -8.96
C GLU A 39 11.51 -16.58 -8.83
N VAL A 40 10.54 -16.35 -7.94
CA VAL A 40 9.34 -17.20 -7.82
C VAL A 40 8.24 -16.60 -8.68
N VAL A 41 7.96 -17.24 -9.82
CA VAL A 41 7.07 -16.74 -10.87
C VAL A 41 5.70 -16.33 -10.32
N GLU A 42 5.12 -17.16 -9.46
CA GLU A 42 3.80 -16.95 -8.86
C GLU A 42 3.77 -15.72 -7.95
N VAL A 43 4.83 -15.53 -7.15
CA VAL A 43 4.96 -14.39 -6.24
C VAL A 43 5.19 -13.11 -7.03
N HIS A 44 6.05 -13.16 -8.05
CA HIS A 44 6.29 -12.02 -8.93
C HIS A 44 5.02 -11.58 -9.65
N GLN A 45 4.27 -12.55 -10.21
CA GLN A 45 3.02 -12.27 -10.90
C GLN A 45 1.97 -11.69 -9.95
N PHE A 46 1.84 -12.24 -8.74
CA PHE A 46 0.93 -11.71 -7.72
C PHE A 46 1.18 -10.22 -7.44
N PHE A 47 2.45 -9.81 -7.23
CA PHE A 47 2.76 -8.40 -6.95
C PHE A 47 2.60 -7.49 -8.17
N LYS A 48 2.75 -8.03 -9.37
CA LYS A 48 2.44 -7.30 -10.60
C LYS A 48 0.94 -7.04 -10.70
N ASP A 49 0.11 -8.07 -10.51
CA ASP A 49 -1.35 -7.94 -10.53
C ASP A 49 -1.85 -7.00 -9.44
N LEU A 50 -1.27 -7.09 -8.24
CA LEU A 50 -1.55 -6.16 -7.15
C LEU A 50 -1.25 -4.71 -7.53
N SER A 51 -0.10 -4.46 -8.15
CA SER A 51 0.28 -3.11 -8.60
C SER A 51 -0.70 -2.58 -9.64
N ASP A 52 -1.12 -3.42 -10.58
CA ASP A 52 -2.10 -3.07 -11.60
C ASP A 52 -3.47 -2.75 -10.98
N ILE A 53 -3.93 -3.54 -9.99
CA ILE A 53 -5.17 -3.26 -9.24
C ILE A 53 -5.08 -1.91 -8.54
N VAL A 54 -4.00 -1.66 -7.79
CA VAL A 54 -3.80 -0.40 -7.06
C VAL A 54 -3.79 0.78 -8.03
N ASN A 55 -3.09 0.66 -9.17
CA ASN A 55 -3.07 1.67 -10.21
C ASN A 55 -4.45 1.91 -10.80
N ILE A 56 -5.18 0.85 -11.19
CA ILE A 56 -6.53 0.98 -11.77
C ILE A 56 -7.49 1.61 -10.77
N ALA A 57 -7.47 1.20 -9.50
CA ALA A 57 -8.34 1.76 -8.47
C ALA A 57 -7.98 3.21 -8.10
N SER A 58 -6.71 3.60 -8.18
CA SER A 58 -6.22 4.89 -7.65
C SER A 58 -5.93 5.96 -8.71
N TYR A 59 -5.71 5.61 -9.98
CA TYR A 59 -5.16 6.53 -11.00
C TYR A 59 -6.16 7.58 -11.53
N PHE A 60 -7.46 7.44 -11.26
CA PHE A 60 -8.46 8.42 -11.68
C PHE A 60 -9.04 9.14 -10.48
N SER A 61 -9.07 10.48 -10.50
CA SER A 61 -9.61 11.30 -9.40
C SER A 61 -11.02 10.87 -8.98
N LYS A 62 -11.88 10.59 -9.96
CA LYS A 62 -13.24 10.05 -9.72
C LYS A 62 -13.22 8.70 -9.01
N ARG A 63 -12.32 7.80 -9.40
CA ARG A 63 -12.21 6.45 -8.80
C ARG A 63 -11.64 6.51 -7.39
N HIS A 64 -10.71 7.42 -7.14
CA HIS A 64 -10.22 7.68 -5.79
C HIS A 64 -11.36 8.14 -4.87
N ASP A 65 -12.20 9.08 -5.34
CA ASP A 65 -13.37 9.55 -4.58
C ASP A 65 -14.42 8.43 -4.39
N GLU A 66 -14.67 7.63 -5.42
CA GLU A 66 -15.56 6.46 -5.35
C GLU A 66 -15.04 5.42 -4.35
N LEU A 67 -13.73 5.17 -4.34
CA LEU A 67 -13.09 4.24 -3.41
C LEU A 67 -13.23 4.73 -1.96
N GLN A 68 -12.98 6.01 -1.70
CA GLN A 68 -13.17 6.59 -0.36
C GLN A 68 -14.65 6.53 0.08
N LYS A 69 -15.59 6.80 -0.84
CA LYS A 69 -17.02 6.70 -0.56
C LYS A 69 -17.45 5.28 -0.26
N ALA A 70 -17.00 4.30 -1.04
CA ALA A 70 -17.30 2.89 -0.83
C ALA A 70 -16.77 2.41 0.53
N GLN A 71 -15.52 2.77 0.87
CA GLN A 71 -14.93 2.46 2.17
C GLN A 71 -15.71 3.10 3.33
N THR A 72 -16.15 4.35 3.18
CA THR A 72 -16.96 5.03 4.19
C THR A 72 -18.31 4.35 4.39
N ALA A 73 -18.95 3.91 3.30
CA ALA A 73 -20.22 3.20 3.34
C ALA A 73 -20.09 1.84 4.04
N GLU A 74 -19.05 1.07 3.71
CA GLU A 74 -18.73 -0.21 4.34
C GLU A 74 -18.50 -0.07 5.85
N ILE A 75 -17.65 0.89 6.25
CA ILE A 75 -17.39 1.18 7.66
C ILE A 75 -18.67 1.58 8.39
N THR A 76 -19.50 2.44 7.78
CA THR A 76 -20.77 2.86 8.36
C THR A 76 -21.72 1.67 8.54
N HIS A 77 -21.77 0.77 7.55
CA HIS A 77 -22.58 -0.44 7.61
C HIS A 77 -22.10 -1.36 8.75
N LEU A 78 -20.80 -1.69 8.80
CA LEU A 78 -20.20 -2.55 9.82
C LEU A 78 -20.35 -1.99 11.25
N VAL A 79 -20.30 -0.67 11.41
CA VAL A 79 -20.60 0.00 12.69
C VAL A 79 -22.08 -0.14 13.05
N SER A 80 -22.99 -0.04 12.08
CA SER A 80 -24.43 -0.14 12.35
C SER A 80 -24.89 -1.53 12.78
N ILE A 81 -24.23 -2.58 12.29
CA ILE A 81 -24.43 -3.97 12.73
C ILE A 81 -23.56 -4.36 13.94
N ASN A 82 -22.85 -3.39 14.53
CA ASN A 82 -22.03 -3.53 15.72
C ASN A 82 -20.88 -4.56 15.57
N GLU A 83 -20.42 -4.79 14.34
CA GLU A 83 -19.24 -5.61 14.01
C GLU A 83 -17.93 -4.82 14.12
N LEU A 84 -18.00 -3.48 14.01
CA LEU A 84 -16.88 -2.58 14.30
C LEU A 84 -17.18 -1.71 15.53
N ALA A 85 -16.22 -1.69 16.46
CA ALA A 85 -16.26 -0.74 17.57
C ALA A 85 -15.88 0.67 17.10
N THR A 86 -16.48 1.67 17.73
CA THR A 86 -16.26 3.09 17.44
C THR A 86 -15.31 3.69 18.47
N GLY A 87 -14.24 4.35 18.03
CA GLY A 87 -13.23 4.93 18.91
C GLY A 87 -12.32 5.93 18.18
N ILE A 88 -11.58 6.75 18.93
CA ILE A 88 -10.68 7.75 18.35
C ILE A 88 -9.58 7.05 17.56
N GLY A 89 -9.52 7.33 16.25
CA GLY A 89 -8.55 6.73 15.34
C GLY A 89 -8.91 5.33 14.82
N MET A 90 -10.07 4.76 15.20
CA MET A 90 -10.59 3.53 14.62
C MET A 90 -11.35 3.82 13.33
N ASN A 91 -11.35 2.85 12.41
CA ASN A 91 -12.10 2.91 11.15
C ASN A 91 -11.75 4.14 10.29
N GLN A 92 -10.47 4.54 10.30
CA GLN A 92 -9.99 5.62 9.43
C GLN A 92 -10.09 5.19 7.96
N ILE A 93 -10.48 6.14 7.11
CA ILE A 93 -10.41 6.00 5.66
C ILE A 93 -8.95 5.81 5.29
N GLY A 94 -8.67 4.69 4.62
CA GLY A 94 -7.34 4.29 4.20
C GLY A 94 -7.09 4.63 2.73
N THR A 95 -5.84 4.47 2.31
CA THR A 95 -5.47 4.50 0.89
C THR A 95 -4.81 3.18 0.52
N LEU A 96 -5.01 2.77 -0.74
CA LEU A 96 -4.26 1.64 -1.29
C LEU A 96 -2.79 2.05 -1.42
N GLN A 97 -1.91 1.24 -0.85
CA GLN A 97 -0.47 1.46 -0.94
C GLN A 97 0.10 0.66 -2.11
N CYS A 98 0.99 1.29 -2.88
CA CYS A 98 1.67 0.65 -4.01
C CYS A 98 2.93 -0.07 -3.50
N PRO A 99 3.18 -1.33 -3.90
CA PRO A 99 4.39 -2.01 -3.52
C PRO A 99 5.60 -1.33 -4.20
N SER A 100 6.62 -1.00 -3.42
CA SER A 100 7.86 -0.43 -3.93
C SER A 100 8.86 -1.52 -4.28
N GLU A 101 9.50 -1.38 -5.44
CA GLU A 101 10.51 -2.32 -5.91
C GLU A 101 11.78 -2.43 -5.04
N THR A 102 11.94 -1.56 -4.06
CA THR A 102 13.19 -1.45 -3.28
C THR A 102 13.06 -1.85 -1.82
N ARG A 103 11.83 -2.09 -1.34
CA ARG A 103 11.57 -2.34 0.08
C ARG A 103 10.48 -3.38 0.26
N TRP A 104 10.83 -4.55 0.78
CA TRP A 104 9.86 -5.60 1.07
C TRP A 104 8.76 -5.15 2.04
N SER A 105 9.07 -4.28 3.00
CA SER A 105 8.08 -3.69 3.91
C SER A 105 6.89 -3.07 3.17
N SER A 106 7.15 -2.38 2.05
CA SER A 106 6.08 -1.79 1.23
C SER A 106 5.19 -2.82 0.52
N HIS A 107 5.70 -4.03 0.25
CA HIS A 107 4.90 -5.12 -0.30
C HIS A 107 3.89 -5.62 0.75
N LEU A 108 4.33 -5.78 2.01
CA LEU A 108 3.46 -6.15 3.12
C LEU A 108 2.40 -5.07 3.38
N ASP A 109 2.82 -3.81 3.37
CA ASP A 109 1.94 -2.65 3.53
C ASP A 109 0.87 -2.61 2.43
N SER A 110 1.29 -2.83 1.17
CA SER A 110 0.38 -2.90 0.02
C SER A 110 -0.67 -4.00 0.18
N VAL A 111 -0.26 -5.23 0.49
CA VAL A 111 -1.18 -6.36 0.73
C VAL A 111 -2.12 -6.05 1.89
N THR A 112 -1.60 -5.51 2.99
CA THR A 112 -2.41 -5.15 4.16
C THR A 112 -3.44 -4.06 3.82
N SER A 113 -3.06 -3.07 3.02
CA SER A 113 -3.97 -2.01 2.58
C SER A 113 -5.08 -2.54 1.68
N LEU A 114 -4.77 -3.45 0.76
CA LEU A 114 -5.77 -4.08 -0.11
C LEU A 114 -6.74 -4.94 0.70
N LEU A 115 -6.25 -5.75 1.64
CA LEU A 115 -7.10 -6.58 2.50
C LEU A 115 -8.07 -5.74 3.32
N LYS A 116 -7.63 -4.58 3.83
CA LYS A 116 -8.48 -3.63 4.57
C LYS A 116 -9.50 -2.90 3.70
N MET A 117 -9.30 -2.85 2.39
CA MET A 117 -10.12 -2.10 1.43
C MET A 117 -10.70 -3.03 0.36
N TYR A 118 -10.80 -4.32 0.65
CA TYR A 118 -11.08 -5.33 -0.38
C TYR A 118 -12.46 -5.12 -1.00
N ASP A 119 -13.50 -4.93 -0.18
CA ASP A 119 -14.87 -4.76 -0.64
C ASP A 119 -15.03 -3.43 -1.40
N ALA A 120 -14.46 -2.34 -0.86
CA ALA A 120 -14.43 -1.04 -1.53
C ALA A 120 -13.72 -1.10 -2.89
N THR A 121 -12.56 -1.77 -2.97
CA THR A 121 -11.78 -1.92 -4.21
C THR A 121 -12.53 -2.77 -5.23
N SER A 122 -13.15 -3.87 -4.79
CA SER A 122 -13.94 -4.75 -5.66
C SER A 122 -15.13 -4.00 -6.26
N THR A 123 -15.84 -3.21 -5.45
CA THR A 123 -16.96 -2.37 -5.90
C THR A 123 -16.54 -1.40 -7.02
N VAL A 124 -15.39 -0.72 -6.87
CA VAL A 124 -14.88 0.20 -7.90
C VAL A 124 -14.52 -0.52 -9.19
N LEU A 125 -13.91 -1.71 -9.09
CA LEU A 125 -13.54 -2.52 -10.26
C LEU A 125 -14.78 -3.07 -11.00
N GLU A 126 -15.82 -3.48 -10.28
CA GLU A 126 -17.09 -3.92 -10.86
C GLU A 126 -17.81 -2.77 -11.58
N ASN A 127 -17.86 -1.59 -10.97
CA ASN A 127 -18.43 -0.39 -11.58
C ASN A 127 -17.69 0.00 -12.87
N LEU A 128 -16.35 -0.15 -12.87
CA LEU A 128 -15.54 0.07 -14.07
C LEU A 128 -15.90 -0.91 -15.19
N LYS A 129 -16.00 -2.20 -14.88
CA LYS A 129 -16.37 -3.24 -15.86
C LYS A 129 -17.72 -2.93 -16.52
N ASN A 130 -18.70 -2.55 -15.71
CA ASN A 130 -20.04 -2.18 -16.20
C ASN A 130 -19.99 -0.92 -17.07
N THR A 131 -19.19 0.07 -16.71
CA THR A 131 -19.01 1.30 -17.49
C THR A 131 -18.39 1.02 -18.86
N ILE A 132 -17.31 0.22 -18.92
CA ILE A 132 -16.63 -0.13 -20.17
C ILE A 132 -17.56 -0.96 -21.09
N SER A 133 -18.35 -1.87 -20.53
CA SER A 133 -19.34 -2.65 -21.27
C SER A 133 -20.39 -1.76 -21.94
N ASN A 134 -20.86 -0.72 -21.25
CA ASN A 134 -21.87 0.21 -21.77
C ASN A 134 -21.36 1.13 -22.89
N TYR A 135 -20.05 1.36 -22.99
CA TYR A 135 -19.44 2.13 -24.09
C TYR A 135 -19.06 1.27 -25.30
N SER A 136 -19.05 -0.06 -25.14
CA SER A 136 -18.68 -1.01 -26.20
C SER A 136 -19.90 -1.59 -26.94
N GLN A 137 -21.10 -1.08 -26.63
CA GLN A 137 -22.40 -1.50 -27.17
C GLN A 137 -23.02 -0.35 -27.97
#